data_AF-A0A7X7FJC1-F1
#
_entry.id   AF-A0A7X7FJC1-F1
#
_cell.length_a   1.000
_cell.length_b   1.000
_cell.length_c   1.000
_cell.angle_alpha   90.00
_cell.angle_beta   90.00
_cell.angle_gamma   90.00
#
_symmetry.space_group_name_H-M   'P 1'
#
loop_
_entity.id
_entity.type
_entity.pdbx_description
1 polymer ?
#
loop_
_entity_poly.entity_id
_entity_poly.type
_entity_poly.pdbx_seq_one_letter_code
_entity_poly.pdbx_strand_id
1 'polypeptide(L)'
;MNRLQHRANLRVVVFAVCCTALVATADYDLSWWTVDGGGAMQMTGGAFELSGTIGQPDASPQVLTGGGYELTGGFWAGVSPAIPPAAALVSSNPATEQSLWRSKHNIARLTFDADITAPGAGEIQIQEMLTGGLYGADLSSGCTFTVEDNAQAHPRVLKIWETDTTLQHRKWYAVRSTGAWAGVNPFIVQYVVQVGDANADRRVLNTDFGVINAAIPIFKAADDDRRDINGDGRVLNTDFGVTNSKIPSFPVAKPAGH
;
A
#
# COMPACT_ATOMS: atom_id res chain seq x y z
N MET A 1 41.50 -1.29 -118.19
CA MET A 1 40.58 -0.48 -119.04
C MET A 1 39.25 -1.20 -119.14
N ASN A 2 38.12 -0.48 -119.03
CA ASN A 2 36.73 -0.87 -119.40
C ASN A 2 36.19 -2.24 -118.88
N ARG A 3 35.08 -2.32 -118.13
CA ARG A 3 33.74 -1.79 -118.49
C ARG A 3 32.82 -1.56 -117.29
N LEU A 4 31.80 -0.73 -117.52
CA LEU A 4 30.69 -0.43 -116.61
C LEU A 4 29.54 -1.45 -116.70
N GLN A 5 28.88 -1.63 -115.55
CA GLN A 5 27.43 -1.63 -115.30
C GLN A 5 26.45 -2.76 -115.73
N HIS A 6 25.43 -2.87 -114.83
CA HIS A 6 24.04 -3.37 -114.92
C HIS A 6 23.79 -4.77 -114.29
N ARG A 7 22.74 -5.04 -113.48
CA ARG A 7 21.55 -4.33 -112.90
C ARG A 7 21.06 -5.17 -111.68
N ALA A 8 20.18 -4.75 -110.74
CA ALA A 8 19.70 -3.45 -110.21
C ALA A 8 18.73 -3.72 -109.01
N ASN A 9 18.39 -2.69 -108.20
CA ASN A 9 17.38 -2.67 -107.10
C ASN A 9 17.78 -3.47 -105.83
N LEU A 10 17.51 -3.09 -104.57
CA LEU A 10 16.34 -2.44 -103.98
C LEU A 10 16.73 -1.86 -102.59
N ARG A 11 16.08 -0.78 -102.11
CA ARG A 11 16.34 -0.17 -100.79
C ARG A 11 15.51 -0.83 -99.68
N VAL A 12 16.12 -1.15 -98.54
CA VAL A 12 15.43 -1.29 -97.23
C VAL A 12 16.33 -0.72 -96.13
N VAL A 13 15.74 0.03 -95.20
CA VAL A 13 16.40 0.66 -94.03
C VAL A 13 15.72 0.15 -92.76
N VAL A 14 16.48 -0.43 -91.83
CA VAL A 14 16.08 -0.73 -90.44
C VAL A 14 17.34 -0.58 -89.58
N PHE A 15 17.52 0.55 -88.87
CA PHE A 15 17.05 0.85 -87.51
C PHE A 15 17.76 0.02 -86.42
N ALA A 16 18.78 0.63 -85.80
CA ALA A 16 19.51 0.04 -84.68
C ALA A 16 18.77 0.30 -83.35
N VAL A 17 18.40 -0.76 -82.64
CA VAL A 17 17.81 -0.67 -81.30
C VAL A 17 18.90 -0.94 -80.26
N CYS A 18 19.13 0.03 -79.39
CA CYS A 18 20.01 -0.12 -78.24
C CYS A 18 19.26 -0.87 -77.12
N CYS A 19 19.67 -2.11 -76.82
CA CYS A 19 19.14 -2.85 -75.67
C CYS A 19 19.74 -2.34 -74.35
N THR A 20 19.22 -1.23 -73.85
CA THR A 20 19.30 -0.93 -72.41
C THR A 20 18.39 -1.90 -71.67
N ALA A 21 18.96 -2.89 -70.98
CA ALA A 21 18.19 -3.75 -70.09
C ALA A 21 17.68 -2.89 -68.92
N LEU A 22 16.36 -2.63 -68.87
CA LEU A 22 15.74 -2.10 -67.65
C LEU A 22 15.91 -3.14 -66.55
N VAL A 23 16.62 -2.78 -65.49
CA VAL A 23 16.49 -3.47 -64.21
C VAL A 23 15.11 -3.10 -63.69
N ALA A 24 14.17 -4.03 -63.78
CA ALA A 24 12.84 -3.86 -63.19
C ALA A 24 12.98 -3.92 -61.66
N THR A 25 13.01 -2.76 -61.02
CA THR A 25 12.74 -2.65 -59.59
C THR A 25 11.26 -2.91 -59.38
N ALA A 26 10.91 -4.15 -59.09
CA ALA A 26 9.57 -4.49 -58.65
C ALA A 26 9.37 -3.91 -57.25
N ASP A 27 8.69 -2.77 -57.15
CA ASP A 27 8.13 -2.32 -55.89
C ASP A 27 7.10 -3.37 -55.45
N TYR A 28 7.34 -3.96 -54.28
CA TYR A 28 6.42 -4.94 -53.70
C TYR A 28 5.16 -4.22 -53.21
N ASP A 29 4.11 -4.26 -54.03
CA ASP A 29 2.82 -3.66 -53.67
C ASP A 29 2.16 -4.45 -52.52
N LEU A 30 2.07 -3.80 -51.37
CA LEU A 30 1.33 -4.25 -50.18
C LEU A 30 0.08 -3.38 -49.95
N SER A 31 -0.53 -2.85 -51.03
CA SER A 31 -1.73 -2.01 -50.99
C SER A 31 -2.95 -2.66 -50.32
N TRP A 32 -2.99 -4.00 -50.24
CA TRP A 32 -4.05 -4.73 -49.56
C TRP A 32 -3.52 -5.94 -48.78
N TRP A 33 -3.84 -5.99 -47.48
CA TRP A 33 -3.63 -7.13 -46.59
C TRP A 33 -4.65 -7.08 -45.44
N THR A 34 -4.98 -8.24 -44.88
CA THR A 34 -5.67 -8.37 -43.59
C THR A 34 -4.79 -9.18 -42.64
N VAL A 35 -4.78 -8.78 -41.36
CA VAL A 35 -4.29 -9.64 -40.26
C VAL A 35 -5.50 -9.97 -39.42
N ASP A 36 -6.04 -11.16 -39.64
CA ASP A 36 -7.22 -11.65 -38.96
C ASP A 36 -6.82 -12.22 -37.60
N GLY A 37 -7.08 -11.46 -36.54
CA GLY A 37 -6.85 -11.88 -35.16
C GLY A 37 -7.93 -12.86 -34.66
N GLY A 38 -7.58 -13.68 -33.67
CA GLY A 38 -8.53 -14.61 -33.06
C GLY A 38 -8.09 -15.11 -31.69
N GLY A 39 -8.93 -15.93 -31.06
CA GLY A 39 -8.63 -16.53 -29.77
C GLY A 39 -9.89 -16.86 -28.97
N ALA A 40 -9.71 -17.68 -27.95
CA ALA A 40 -10.77 -18.01 -27.00
C ALA A 40 -10.17 -18.42 -25.65
N MET A 41 -10.90 -18.12 -24.59
CA MET A 41 -10.65 -18.64 -23.25
C MET A 41 -11.66 -19.77 -22.99
N GLN A 42 -11.21 -20.80 -22.30
CA GLN A 42 -12.07 -21.87 -21.78
C GLN A 42 -12.90 -22.62 -22.84
N MET A 43 -12.33 -22.88 -24.02
CA MET A 43 -12.94 -23.80 -24.98
C MET A 43 -12.85 -25.22 -24.43
N THR A 44 -14.00 -25.86 -24.20
CA THR A 44 -14.09 -27.20 -23.64
C THR A 44 -14.46 -28.22 -24.72
N GLY A 45 -13.78 -29.37 -24.71
CA GLY A 45 -13.98 -30.43 -25.70
C GLY A 45 -13.61 -31.80 -25.14
N GLY A 46 -14.60 -32.53 -24.63
CA GLY A 46 -14.37 -33.81 -23.96
C GLY A 46 -13.63 -33.62 -22.63
N ALA A 47 -12.52 -34.32 -22.44
CA ALA A 47 -11.73 -34.27 -21.19
C ALA A 47 -10.68 -33.14 -21.14
N PHE A 48 -10.65 -32.25 -22.15
CA PHE A 48 -9.64 -31.20 -22.27
C PHE A 48 -10.28 -29.80 -22.38
N GLU A 49 -9.57 -28.84 -21.82
CA GLU A 49 -9.83 -27.40 -21.96
C GLU A 49 -8.67 -26.77 -22.73
N LEU A 50 -8.99 -25.92 -23.70
CA LEU A 50 -8.03 -25.15 -24.49
C LEU A 50 -8.30 -23.66 -24.33
N SER A 51 -7.23 -22.90 -24.13
CA SER A 51 -7.23 -21.45 -24.04
C SER A 51 -6.06 -20.89 -24.84
N GLY A 52 -6.28 -19.86 -25.65
CA GLY A 52 -5.21 -19.28 -26.46
C GLY A 52 -5.66 -18.17 -27.42
N THR A 53 -4.69 -17.56 -28.09
CA THR A 53 -4.86 -16.47 -29.06
C THR A 53 -4.15 -16.78 -30.36
N ILE A 54 -4.65 -16.24 -31.46
CA ILE A 54 -4.12 -16.37 -32.82
C ILE A 54 -3.84 -14.96 -33.36
N GLY A 55 -2.69 -14.77 -34.02
CA GLY A 55 -2.32 -13.50 -34.65
C GLY A 55 -1.85 -12.38 -33.70
N GLN A 56 -1.34 -12.71 -32.51
CA GLN A 56 -0.73 -11.70 -31.62
C GLN A 56 0.64 -11.25 -32.14
N PRO A 57 1.00 -9.95 -32.01
CA PRO A 57 2.38 -9.49 -32.16
C PRO A 57 3.33 -10.18 -31.18
N ASP A 58 4.63 -10.16 -31.48
CA ASP A 58 5.66 -10.81 -30.67
C ASP A 58 5.63 -10.36 -29.19
N ALA A 59 5.90 -11.29 -28.28
CA ALA A 59 5.72 -11.11 -26.86
C ALA A 59 6.94 -10.43 -26.21
N SER A 60 7.01 -9.10 -26.32
CA SER A 60 8.05 -8.30 -25.69
C SER A 60 7.59 -7.66 -24.37
N PRO A 61 8.27 -7.92 -23.22
CA PRO A 61 8.04 -7.17 -21.99
C PRO A 61 8.59 -5.73 -22.04
N GLN A 62 9.31 -5.37 -23.11
CA GLN A 62 9.93 -4.07 -23.31
C GLN A 62 9.31 -3.37 -24.52
N VAL A 63 8.99 -2.08 -24.38
CA VAL A 63 8.42 -1.26 -25.46
C VAL A 63 9.39 -1.22 -26.64
N LEU A 64 8.91 -1.61 -27.83
CA LEU A 64 9.65 -1.48 -29.08
C LEU A 64 9.50 -0.04 -29.57
N THR A 65 10.61 0.64 -29.85
CA THR A 65 10.60 2.04 -30.29
C THR A 65 11.26 2.17 -31.66
N GLY A 66 10.68 3.00 -32.53
CA GLY A 66 11.14 3.16 -33.91
C GLY A 66 10.62 4.44 -34.56
N GLY A 67 11.52 5.38 -34.81
CA GLY A 67 11.13 6.72 -35.29
C GLY A 67 10.29 7.46 -34.24
N GLY A 68 9.18 8.04 -34.65
CA GLY A 68 8.21 8.70 -33.76
C GLY A 68 7.10 7.78 -33.23
N TYR A 69 7.29 6.45 -33.31
CA TYR A 69 6.28 5.46 -32.94
C TYR A 69 6.81 4.50 -31.87
N GLU A 70 5.91 4.07 -31.00
CA GLU A 70 6.13 3.08 -29.95
C GLU A 70 5.12 1.94 -30.12
N LEU A 71 5.57 0.70 -29.89
CA LEU A 71 4.76 -0.51 -29.99
C LEU A 71 5.10 -1.46 -28.83
N THR A 72 4.11 -1.80 -28.02
CA THR A 72 4.23 -2.84 -26.99
C THR A 72 3.49 -4.08 -27.47
N GLY A 73 4.24 -5.14 -27.79
CA GLY A 73 3.69 -6.47 -28.04
C GLY A 73 3.43 -7.24 -26.74
N GLY A 74 2.83 -8.43 -26.82
CA GLY A 74 2.50 -9.24 -25.65
C GLY A 74 1.23 -10.07 -25.80
N PHE A 75 1.20 -11.22 -25.10
CA PHE A 75 -0.06 -11.94 -24.87
C PHE A 75 -0.90 -11.14 -23.86
N TRP A 76 -2.17 -10.86 -24.21
CA TRP A 76 -3.18 -10.19 -23.36
C TRP A 76 -2.57 -9.18 -22.39
N ALA A 77 -1.98 -8.10 -22.93
CA ALA A 77 -1.19 -7.08 -22.23
C ALA A 77 -1.44 -7.12 -20.72
N GLY A 78 -0.59 -7.89 -20.03
CA GLY A 78 -0.93 -8.46 -18.72
C GLY A 78 -1.46 -7.35 -17.85
N VAL A 79 -2.75 -7.44 -17.47
CA VAL A 79 -3.35 -6.47 -16.55
C VAL A 79 -2.65 -6.72 -15.22
N SER A 80 -1.47 -6.12 -15.07
CA SER A 80 -0.74 -6.06 -13.83
C SER A 80 -1.77 -5.50 -12.87
N PRO A 81 -2.27 -6.31 -11.91
CA PRO A 81 -3.35 -5.87 -11.04
C PRO A 81 -2.85 -4.58 -10.43
N ALA A 82 -3.57 -3.48 -10.72
CA ALA A 82 -3.10 -2.14 -10.37
C ALA A 82 -2.74 -2.20 -8.90
N ILE A 83 -1.45 -2.02 -8.58
CA ILE A 83 -0.94 -2.25 -7.23
C ILE A 83 -1.84 -1.43 -6.31
N PRO A 84 -2.65 -2.07 -5.44
CA PRO A 84 -3.65 -1.34 -4.70
C PRO A 84 -2.94 -0.24 -3.93
N PRO A 85 -3.45 1.00 -3.94
CA PRO A 85 -2.78 2.11 -3.27
C PRO A 85 -2.53 1.71 -1.83
N ALA A 86 -1.28 1.86 -1.39
CA ALA A 86 -0.89 1.46 -0.04
C ALA A 86 -1.79 2.16 0.98
N ALA A 87 -2.28 1.41 1.97
CA ALA A 87 -3.28 1.89 2.91
C ALA A 87 -2.75 3.09 3.68
N ALA A 88 -3.48 4.20 3.68
CA ALA A 88 -3.16 5.40 4.43
C ALA A 88 -3.86 5.37 5.80
N LEU A 89 -3.16 5.85 6.83
CA LEU A 89 -3.74 6.05 8.15
C LEU A 89 -4.77 7.19 8.09
N VAL A 90 -6.03 6.88 8.41
CA VAL A 90 -7.14 7.86 8.42
C VAL A 90 -7.34 8.45 9.81
N SER A 91 -7.32 7.62 10.85
CA SER A 91 -7.60 8.05 12.22
C SER A 91 -7.01 7.10 13.26
N SER A 92 -7.04 7.51 14.53
CA SER A 92 -6.68 6.67 15.66
C SER A 92 -7.60 6.86 16.85
N ASN A 93 -7.75 5.83 17.68
CA ASN A 93 -8.39 5.86 18.99
C ASN A 93 -7.43 5.32 20.07
N PRO A 94 -6.93 6.14 21.02
CA PRO A 94 -7.07 7.59 21.06
C PRO A 94 -6.54 8.27 19.81
N ALA A 95 -7.04 9.48 19.53
CA ALA A 95 -6.46 10.34 18.51
C ALA A 95 -5.00 10.66 18.86
N THR A 96 -4.18 10.94 17.85
CA THR A 96 -2.79 11.36 18.08
C THR A 96 -2.72 12.59 18.99
N GLU A 97 -1.66 12.66 19.79
CA GLU A 97 -1.41 13.60 20.89
C GLU A 97 -2.40 13.53 22.09
N GLN A 98 -3.30 12.54 22.12
CA GLN A 98 -4.10 12.21 23.30
C GLN A 98 -3.40 11.20 24.22
N SER A 99 -4.06 10.93 25.35
CA SER A 99 -3.53 10.09 26.42
C SER A 99 -3.92 8.61 26.29
N LEU A 100 -2.92 7.74 26.48
CA LEU A 100 -3.09 6.38 26.98
C LEU A 100 -3.23 6.43 28.50
N TRP A 101 -4.15 5.64 29.08
CA TRP A 101 -4.71 5.89 30.42
C TRP A 101 -4.51 4.76 31.44
N ARG A 102 -3.95 3.62 31.03
CA ARG A 102 -3.84 2.44 31.89
C ARG A 102 -2.45 2.27 32.48
N SER A 103 -2.38 1.65 33.66
CA SER A 103 -1.12 1.26 34.29
C SER A 103 -0.46 0.03 33.66
N LYS A 104 -1.21 -0.72 32.85
CA LYS A 104 -0.80 -1.88 32.04
C LYS A 104 -1.86 -2.14 30.98
N HIS A 105 -1.53 -2.93 29.95
CA HIS A 105 -2.47 -3.28 28.88
C HIS A 105 -3.12 -2.06 28.23
N ASN A 106 -2.31 -1.01 27.99
CA ASN A 106 -2.73 0.10 27.16
C ASN A 106 -3.09 -0.38 25.75
N ILE A 107 -4.10 0.25 25.17
CA ILE A 107 -4.64 -0.08 23.85
C ILE A 107 -4.66 1.17 22.97
N ALA A 108 -4.31 0.98 21.69
CA ALA A 108 -4.58 1.95 20.64
C ALA A 108 -5.13 1.23 19.41
N ARG A 109 -6.08 1.86 18.71
CA ARG A 109 -6.65 1.38 17.43
C ARG A 109 -6.33 2.38 16.34
N LEU A 110 -5.73 1.94 15.24
CA LEU A 110 -5.39 2.76 14.08
C LEU A 110 -6.27 2.33 12.89
N THR A 111 -7.02 3.26 12.32
CA THR A 111 -7.96 2.98 11.21
C THR A 111 -7.37 3.43 9.88
N PHE A 112 -7.39 2.54 8.89
CA PHE A 112 -6.86 2.78 7.54
C PHE A 112 -7.98 2.91 6.50
N ASP A 113 -7.69 3.51 5.36
CA ASP A 113 -8.65 3.68 4.25
C ASP A 113 -8.86 2.38 3.44
N ALA A 114 -7.84 1.53 3.35
CA ALA A 114 -7.84 0.24 2.67
C ALA A 114 -7.56 -0.95 3.62
N ASP A 115 -7.78 -2.16 3.13
CA ASP A 115 -7.58 -3.42 3.84
C ASP A 115 -6.08 -3.65 4.12
N ILE A 116 -5.74 -4.05 5.35
CA ILE A 116 -4.37 -4.27 5.82
C ILE A 116 -4.15 -5.69 6.32
N THR A 117 -2.91 -6.17 6.21
CA THR A 117 -2.45 -7.41 6.89
C THR A 117 -1.74 -7.07 8.18
N ALA A 118 -1.84 -7.92 9.21
CA ALA A 118 -1.15 -7.69 10.48
C ALA A 118 0.38 -7.53 10.27
N PRO A 119 1.02 -6.57 10.96
CA PRO A 119 2.43 -6.27 10.75
C PRO A 119 3.33 -7.38 11.27
N GLY A 120 4.42 -7.62 10.55
CA GLY A 120 5.52 -8.48 10.98
C GLY A 120 6.38 -7.85 12.08
N ALA A 121 7.27 -8.66 12.66
CA ALA A 121 8.21 -8.19 13.69
C ALA A 121 9.14 -7.09 13.13
N GLY A 122 9.15 -5.92 13.77
CA GLY A 122 9.95 -4.76 13.36
C GLY A 122 9.33 -3.89 12.25
N GLU A 123 8.17 -4.25 11.69
CA GLU A 123 7.45 -3.41 10.73
C GLU A 123 6.78 -2.18 11.39
N ILE A 124 6.47 -2.30 12.69
CA ILE A 124 6.06 -1.19 13.55
C ILE A 124 7.03 -1.07 14.73
N GLN A 125 7.43 0.16 15.01
CA GLN A 125 8.27 0.54 16.14
C GLN A 125 7.45 1.32 17.16
N ILE A 126 7.65 1.06 18.46
CA ILE A 126 7.05 1.81 19.56
C ILE A 126 8.18 2.34 20.43
N GLN A 127 8.44 3.65 20.36
CA GLN A 127 9.64 4.24 20.97
C GLN A 127 9.30 5.44 21.85
N GLU A 128 9.99 5.58 22.98
CA GLU A 128 9.95 6.79 23.80
C GLU A 128 10.44 7.99 22.99
N MET A 129 9.71 9.10 23.05
CA MET A 129 10.10 10.38 22.44
C MET A 129 11.03 11.12 23.40
N LEU A 130 12.19 11.56 22.91
CA LEU A 130 13.23 12.21 23.70
C LEU A 130 13.46 13.65 23.19
N THR A 131 14.10 14.49 23.99
CA THR A 131 14.39 15.87 23.57
C THR A 131 15.33 15.89 22.37
N GLY A 132 15.01 16.72 21.37
CA GLY A 132 15.81 16.90 20.15
C GLY A 132 15.39 16.03 18.97
N GLY A 133 14.15 15.49 18.98
CA GLY A 133 13.64 14.63 17.90
C GLY A 133 14.20 13.20 17.91
N LEU A 134 14.80 12.78 19.03
CA LEU A 134 15.42 11.47 19.19
C LEU A 134 14.38 10.45 19.69
N TYR A 135 14.48 9.22 19.19
CA TYR A 135 13.65 8.10 19.67
C TYR A 135 14.50 7.15 20.54
N GLY A 136 13.90 6.64 21.61
CA GLY A 136 14.52 5.65 22.50
C GLY A 136 14.62 4.25 21.89
N ALA A 137 14.89 3.25 22.72
CA ALA A 137 14.83 1.84 22.32
C ALA A 137 13.43 1.48 21.80
N ASP A 138 13.35 0.51 20.89
CA ASP A 138 12.08 -0.04 20.44
C ASP A 138 11.49 -0.97 21.51
N LEU A 139 10.23 -0.72 21.84
CA LEU A 139 9.41 -1.43 22.83
C LEU A 139 8.29 -2.24 22.15
N SER A 140 8.26 -2.29 20.81
CA SER A 140 7.27 -3.03 20.01
C SER A 140 7.10 -4.49 20.43
N SER A 141 8.17 -5.14 20.93
CA SER A 141 8.13 -6.52 21.41
C SER A 141 7.25 -6.73 22.66
N GLY A 142 7.00 -5.67 23.43
CA GLY A 142 6.11 -5.68 24.60
C GLY A 142 4.65 -5.37 24.26
N CYS A 143 4.27 -5.48 22.98
CA CYS A 143 2.93 -5.28 22.45
C CYS A 143 2.56 -6.39 21.46
N THR A 144 1.26 -6.67 21.34
CA THR A 144 0.70 -7.46 20.24
C THR A 144 0.00 -6.57 19.23
N PHE A 145 0.00 -7.03 17.98
CA PHE A 145 -0.54 -6.32 16.82
C PHE A 145 -1.55 -7.24 16.13
N THR A 146 -2.83 -6.85 16.16
CA THR A 146 -3.93 -7.64 15.58
C THR A 146 -4.77 -6.75 14.69
N VAL A 147 -5.18 -7.24 13.52
CA VAL A 147 -6.13 -6.53 12.67
C VAL A 147 -7.55 -6.93 13.04
N GLU A 148 -8.38 -5.93 13.30
CA GLU A 148 -9.81 -6.03 13.54
C GLU A 148 -10.57 -5.51 12.31
N ASP A 149 -11.76 -6.04 12.09
CA ASP A 149 -12.67 -5.54 11.07
C ASP A 149 -13.28 -4.20 11.46
N ASN A 150 -13.45 -3.32 10.48
CA ASN A 150 -14.23 -2.10 10.63
C ASN A 150 -15.75 -2.39 10.59
N ALA A 151 -16.58 -1.35 10.72
CA ALA A 151 -18.04 -1.47 10.68
C ALA A 151 -18.63 -1.97 9.34
N GLN A 152 -17.80 -2.16 8.30
CA GLN A 152 -18.17 -2.73 7.00
C GLN A 152 -17.57 -4.13 6.77
N ALA A 153 -17.07 -4.80 7.82
CA ALA A 153 -16.40 -6.11 7.75
C ALA A 153 -15.15 -6.15 6.85
N HIS A 154 -14.40 -5.03 6.82
CA HIS A 154 -13.08 -4.97 6.17
C HIS A 154 -11.96 -4.88 7.23
N PRO A 155 -10.86 -5.64 7.07
CA PRO A 155 -9.74 -5.66 8.01
C PRO A 155 -8.90 -4.37 7.90
N ARG A 156 -9.39 -3.28 8.51
CA ARG A 156 -8.81 -1.92 8.40
C ARG A 156 -8.42 -1.29 9.74
N VAL A 157 -8.60 -1.99 10.85
CA VAL A 157 -8.32 -1.47 12.19
C VAL A 157 -7.15 -2.24 12.79
N LEU A 158 -5.97 -1.65 12.82
CA LEU A 158 -4.87 -2.20 13.60
C LEU A 158 -5.10 -1.91 15.08
N LYS A 159 -5.35 -2.95 15.87
CA LYS A 159 -5.27 -2.90 17.32
C LYS A 159 -3.85 -3.21 17.79
N ILE A 160 -3.35 -2.31 18.61
CA ILE A 160 -2.09 -2.39 19.34
C ILE A 160 -2.45 -2.61 20.80
N TRP A 161 -1.94 -3.68 21.41
CA TRP A 161 -2.23 -4.05 22.80
C TRP A 161 -0.94 -4.33 23.57
N GLU A 162 -0.66 -3.54 24.60
CA GLU A 162 0.50 -3.73 25.48
C GLU A 162 0.39 -5.04 26.29
N THR A 163 1.48 -5.82 26.36
CA THR A 163 1.58 -7.02 27.20
C THR A 163 2.49 -6.82 28.41
N ASP A 164 3.60 -6.11 28.24
CA ASP A 164 4.76 -6.22 29.15
C ASP A 164 4.94 -5.04 30.12
N THR A 165 3.94 -4.17 30.26
CA THR A 165 4.00 -2.96 31.13
C THR A 165 5.16 -2.01 30.80
N THR A 166 5.49 -1.91 29.51
CA THR A 166 6.62 -1.14 28.98
C THR A 166 6.33 0.37 28.91
N LEU A 167 5.05 0.76 28.83
CA LEU A 167 4.62 2.13 28.66
C LEU A 167 4.45 2.82 30.03
N GLN A 168 5.40 3.67 30.39
CA GLN A 168 5.49 4.28 31.71
C GLN A 168 4.72 5.60 31.80
N HIS A 169 4.09 5.82 32.95
CA HIS A 169 3.38 7.07 33.25
C HIS A 169 4.25 8.31 33.05
N ARG A 170 3.64 9.36 32.49
CA ARG A 170 4.21 10.68 32.18
C ARG A 170 5.34 10.67 31.16
N LYS A 171 5.39 9.65 30.29
CA LYS A 171 6.23 9.64 29.10
C LYS A 171 5.41 9.81 27.83
N TRP A 172 6.10 10.27 26.78
CA TRP A 172 5.59 10.35 25.42
C TRP A 172 6.18 9.23 24.59
N TYR A 173 5.35 8.59 23.76
CA TYR A 173 5.73 7.49 22.89
C TYR A 173 5.21 7.73 21.48
N ALA A 174 5.99 7.35 20.48
CA ALA A 174 5.58 7.33 19.09
C ALA A 174 5.42 5.88 18.61
N VAL A 175 4.27 5.57 18.00
CA VAL A 175 4.06 4.37 17.20
C VAL A 175 4.34 4.75 15.75
N ARG A 176 5.26 4.03 15.10
CA ARG A 176 5.85 4.43 13.82
C ARG A 176 5.88 3.25 12.86
N SER A 177 5.42 3.45 11.62
CA SER A 177 5.81 2.62 10.47
C SER A 177 6.71 3.46 9.58
N THR A 178 7.92 2.97 9.30
CA THR A 178 8.92 3.67 8.47
C THR A 178 8.95 3.18 7.02
N GLY A 179 7.90 2.47 6.58
CA GLY A 179 7.80 1.89 5.24
C GLY A 179 8.27 0.44 5.11
N ALA A 180 8.55 -0.23 6.23
CA ALA A 180 8.82 -1.67 6.26
C ALA A 180 7.53 -2.52 6.16
N TRP A 181 6.40 -2.00 6.64
CA TRP A 181 5.10 -2.67 6.57
C TRP A 181 4.55 -2.69 5.13
N ALA A 182 4.54 -3.86 4.50
CA ALA A 182 4.13 -4.00 3.11
C ALA A 182 2.66 -3.59 2.90
N GLY A 183 2.40 -2.80 1.86
CA GLY A 183 1.05 -2.35 1.51
C GLY A 183 0.47 -1.24 2.40
N VAL A 184 1.25 -0.66 3.31
CA VAL A 184 0.82 0.45 4.20
C VAL A 184 1.76 1.64 4.05
N ASN A 185 1.20 2.85 3.93
CA ASN A 185 1.99 4.08 3.88
C ASN A 185 2.70 4.35 5.22
N PRO A 186 3.92 4.91 5.22
CA PRO A 186 4.59 5.34 6.45
C PRO A 186 3.72 6.31 7.26
N PHE A 187 3.65 6.10 8.58
CA PHE A 187 2.89 6.95 9.49
C PHE A 187 3.59 7.07 10.84
N ILE A 188 3.23 8.12 11.58
CA ILE A 188 3.60 8.33 12.97
C ILE A 188 2.34 8.78 13.73
N VAL A 189 1.99 8.08 14.79
CA VAL A 189 1.06 8.57 15.82
C VAL A 189 1.80 8.67 17.15
N GLN A 190 1.40 9.62 17.98
CA GLN A 190 2.14 9.99 19.18
C GLN A 190 1.17 10.05 20.36
N TYR A 191 1.58 9.50 21.51
CA TYR A 191 0.73 9.39 22.68
C TYR A 191 1.48 9.78 23.96
N VAL A 192 0.78 10.39 24.91
CA VAL A 192 1.24 10.57 26.28
C VAL A 192 0.64 9.50 27.18
N VAL A 193 1.38 8.94 28.13
CA VAL A 193 0.81 7.97 29.09
C VAL A 193 0.38 8.69 30.38
N GLN A 194 -0.90 9.05 30.49
CA GLN A 194 -1.50 9.61 31.70
C GLN A 194 -2.35 8.55 32.41
N VAL A 195 -1.70 7.64 33.12
CA VAL A 195 -2.36 6.63 33.97
C VAL A 195 -3.38 7.29 34.90
N GLY A 196 -4.65 6.92 34.77
CA GLY A 196 -5.77 7.49 35.54
C GLY A 196 -6.56 8.60 34.84
N ASP A 197 -6.18 9.03 33.63
CA ASP A 197 -6.92 10.00 32.81
C ASP A 197 -8.18 9.34 32.21
N ALA A 198 -9.21 9.23 33.03
CA ALA A 198 -10.47 8.58 32.68
C ALA A 198 -11.36 9.47 31.79
N ASN A 199 -11.20 10.80 31.88
CA ASN A 199 -12.02 11.77 31.15
C ASN A 199 -11.43 12.24 29.80
N ALA A 200 -10.21 11.82 29.46
CA ALA A 200 -9.45 12.19 28.27
C ALA A 200 -9.04 13.68 28.17
N ASP A 201 -8.88 14.38 29.30
CA ASP A 201 -8.49 15.79 29.35
C ASP A 201 -6.97 16.05 29.44
N ARG A 202 -6.16 14.97 29.42
CA ARG A 202 -4.68 14.94 29.54
C ARG A 202 -4.15 15.34 30.91
N ARG A 203 -5.00 15.31 31.94
CA ARG A 203 -4.66 15.47 33.36
C ARG A 203 -5.17 14.24 34.13
N VAL A 204 -4.79 14.16 35.40
CA VAL A 204 -5.33 13.17 36.34
C VAL A 204 -5.62 13.92 37.64
N LEU A 205 -6.90 14.18 37.90
CA LEU A 205 -7.41 15.01 38.98
C LEU A 205 -8.61 14.33 39.67
N ASN A 206 -9.17 14.94 40.71
CA ASN A 206 -10.38 14.43 41.37
C ASN A 206 -11.61 14.37 40.43
N THR A 207 -11.56 14.99 39.25
CA THR A 207 -12.58 14.84 38.20
C THR A 207 -12.62 13.44 37.63
N ASP A 208 -11.47 12.78 37.47
CA ASP A 208 -11.36 11.42 36.92
C ASP A 208 -11.95 10.38 37.87
N PHE A 209 -11.80 10.59 39.19
CA PHE A 209 -12.53 9.81 40.19
C PHE A 209 -14.04 9.85 39.98
N GLY A 210 -14.62 11.00 39.63
CA GLY A 210 -16.06 11.10 39.37
C GLY A 210 -16.51 10.19 38.22
N VAL A 211 -15.70 10.11 37.17
CA VAL A 211 -15.97 9.27 35.98
C VAL A 211 -15.83 7.78 36.28
N ILE A 212 -14.82 7.38 37.07
CA ILE A 212 -14.62 5.99 37.49
C ILE A 212 -15.72 5.58 38.49
N ASN A 213 -16.02 6.40 39.49
CA ASN A 213 -17.02 6.10 40.53
C ASN A 213 -18.41 5.84 39.96
N ALA A 214 -18.83 6.65 38.98
CA ALA A 214 -20.12 6.53 38.32
C ALA A 214 -20.28 5.21 37.51
N ALA A 215 -19.19 4.46 37.31
CA ALA A 215 -19.16 3.21 36.56
C ALA A 215 -18.94 1.97 37.43
N ILE A 216 -18.71 2.11 38.74
CA ILE A 216 -18.51 0.96 39.62
C ILE A 216 -19.86 0.38 40.05
N PRO A 217 -20.08 -0.95 39.99
CA PRO A 217 -19.17 -1.98 39.47
C PRO A 217 -19.46 -2.34 38.00
N ILE A 218 -18.41 -2.48 37.18
CA ILE A 218 -18.46 -3.19 35.89
C ILE A 218 -17.58 -4.44 36.01
N PHE A 219 -18.14 -5.62 35.76
CA PHE A 219 -17.41 -6.90 35.81
C PHE A 219 -16.90 -7.39 34.44
N LYS A 220 -17.29 -6.70 33.36
CA LYS A 220 -16.83 -6.94 31.99
C LYS A 220 -16.88 -5.62 31.22
N ALA A 221 -15.78 -4.87 31.29
CA ALA A 221 -15.63 -3.61 30.58
C ALA A 221 -15.43 -3.85 29.07
N ALA A 222 -15.61 -2.80 28.26
CA ALA A 222 -15.07 -2.79 26.91
C ALA A 222 -13.53 -2.77 27.00
N ASP A 223 -12.85 -3.34 26.02
CA ASP A 223 -11.39 -3.45 26.05
C ASP A 223 -10.67 -2.10 25.90
N ASP A 224 -11.37 -1.05 25.46
CA ASP A 224 -10.96 0.35 25.43
C ASP A 224 -11.74 1.26 26.41
N ASP A 225 -12.41 0.69 27.42
CA ASP A 225 -13.04 1.50 28.47
C ASP A 225 -11.98 2.31 29.24
N ARG A 226 -12.15 3.64 29.22
CA ARG A 226 -11.24 4.59 29.90
C ARG A 226 -11.29 4.53 31.43
N ARG A 227 -12.23 3.79 32.00
CA ARG A 227 -12.45 3.67 33.45
C ARG A 227 -11.84 2.40 34.04
N ASP A 228 -11.51 1.43 33.19
CA ASP A 228 -10.59 0.34 33.52
C ASP A 228 -9.17 0.91 33.43
N ILE A 229 -8.64 1.35 34.58
CA ILE A 229 -7.34 2.02 34.73
C ILE A 229 -6.26 0.99 35.03
N ASN A 230 -6.62 -0.09 35.73
CA ASN A 230 -5.69 -1.15 36.06
C ASN A 230 -5.48 -2.13 34.88
N GLY A 231 -6.32 -2.11 33.84
CA GLY A 231 -6.23 -2.97 32.66
C GLY A 231 -6.62 -4.44 32.93
N ASP A 232 -7.56 -4.71 33.83
CA ASP A 232 -7.99 -6.07 34.20
C ASP A 232 -9.34 -6.52 33.60
N GLY A 233 -9.97 -5.65 32.78
CA GLY A 233 -11.24 -5.90 32.10
C GLY A 233 -12.47 -5.59 32.96
N ARG A 234 -12.29 -4.87 34.07
CA ARG A 234 -13.33 -4.51 35.04
C ARG A 234 -13.19 -3.04 35.44
N VAL A 235 -14.21 -2.50 36.09
CA VAL A 235 -14.15 -1.19 36.74
C VAL A 235 -14.61 -1.38 38.17
N LEU A 236 -13.65 -1.35 39.10
CA LEU A 236 -13.84 -1.65 40.52
C LEU A 236 -13.06 -0.65 41.39
N ASN A 237 -13.14 -0.79 42.71
CA ASN A 237 -12.39 0.08 43.64
C ASN A 237 -10.85 -0.09 43.54
N THR A 238 -10.37 -1.08 42.77
CA THR A 238 -8.96 -1.24 42.40
C THR A 238 -8.47 -0.15 41.45
N ASP A 239 -9.29 0.26 40.47
CA ASP A 239 -8.98 1.34 39.51
C ASP A 239 -8.89 2.71 40.20
N PHE A 240 -9.76 2.90 41.19
CA PHE A 240 -9.70 3.99 42.16
C PHE A 240 -8.32 4.07 42.85
N GLY A 241 -7.81 2.94 43.34
CA GLY A 241 -6.51 2.86 43.99
C GLY A 241 -5.36 3.27 43.07
N VAL A 242 -5.40 2.84 41.81
CA VAL A 242 -4.40 3.22 40.80
C VAL A 242 -4.49 4.72 40.51
N THR A 243 -5.67 5.25 40.22
CA THR A 243 -5.88 6.69 39.91
C THR A 243 -5.48 7.59 41.08
N ASN A 244 -5.83 7.22 42.30
CA ASN A 244 -5.44 7.96 43.51
C ASN A 244 -3.92 8.08 43.65
N SER A 245 -3.15 7.05 43.25
CA SER A 245 -1.69 7.09 43.28
C SER A 245 -1.06 8.08 42.27
N LYS A 246 -1.85 8.61 41.33
CA LYS A 246 -1.40 9.50 40.23
C LYS A 246 -1.93 10.93 40.35
N ILE A 247 -2.85 11.20 41.28
CA ILE A 247 -3.39 12.54 41.50
C ILE A 247 -2.44 13.36 42.40
N PRO A 248 -2.13 14.63 42.05
CA PRO A 248 -2.43 15.29 40.78
C PRO A 248 -1.38 14.99 39.70
N SER A 249 -1.83 14.67 38.48
CA SER A 249 -0.98 14.73 37.28
C SER A 249 -1.45 15.86 36.37
N PHE A 250 -0.55 16.77 36.05
CA PHE A 250 -0.78 17.86 35.10
C PHE A 250 -0.35 17.44 33.68
N PRO A 251 -0.70 18.19 32.62
CA PRO A 251 -0.33 17.84 31.26
C PRO A 251 1.19 17.74 31.12
N VAL A 252 1.67 16.66 30.50
CA VAL A 252 3.10 16.49 30.21
C VAL A 252 3.42 17.13 28.87
N ALA A 253 4.34 18.10 28.88
CA ALA A 253 4.80 18.74 27.65
C ALA A 253 5.39 17.71 26.68
N LYS A 254 5.03 17.84 25.40
CA LYS A 254 5.59 17.04 24.30
C LYS A 254 7.10 17.34 24.16
N PRO A 255 7.98 16.33 24.06
CA PRO A 255 9.40 16.54 23.80
C PRO A 255 9.62 17.30 22.49
N ALA A 256 10.49 18.31 22.50
CA ALA A 256 10.74 19.15 21.34
C ALA A 256 11.49 18.40 20.22
N GLY A 257 11.08 18.64 18.97
CA GLY A 257 11.69 18.04 17.77
C GLY A 257 10.91 16.88 17.13
N HIS A 258 9.66 16.65 17.54
CA HIS A 258 8.76 15.59 17.05
C HIS A 258 7.35 16.09 16.70
#